data_AF-A0A1I6W6P2-F1
#
_entry.id   AF-A0A1I6W6P2-F1
#
_cell.length_a   1.000
_cell.length_b   1.000
_cell.length_c   1.000
_cell.angle_alpha   90.00
_cell.angle_beta   90.00
_cell.angle_gamma   90.00
#
_symmetry.space_group_name_H-M   'P 1'
#
loop_
_entity.id
_entity.type
_entity.pdbx_description
1 polymer ?
#
loop_
_entity_poly.entity_id
_entity_poly.type
_entity_poly.pdbx_seq_one_letter_code
_entity_poly.pdbx_strand_id
1 'polypeptide(L)'
;MSEIEDHLVQKYENILLKAQQYKMPEREMTIFDTALKNHHENPITELLAFFLDPNGKHNLGDSFYNGFIASIKASEKYQDFDFGGFLNLSTQQITDNGKFIDLWFETDTALVIVEVKVYHDQNNPFKDYVTWGKKKLKELNGKNKKDLSLQKELITIVFCPNGECYTDGWLGLSYRNLTTEVKNQLGAHILQNPLNKWGIFARDFLLHLDSFIDLLETNMESLKFVVDNMQKIQELVKLRDDVYQEIIDHINNKLQVALGEEYEPNVRRHTWDGTPALRFIGNNWKDWSDTVLNLHIGDHPLSCSVSLFIQHPTEEIEKKVKQYLAKGIYSQTQPWYEQKDQFWCMRWEIAQFDLDEVTKQIVFLHKILNRVELEWK
;
A
#
# COMPACT_ATOMS: atom_id res chain seq x y z
N MET A 1 -12.49 41.65 15.35
CA MET A 1 -12.87 40.68 14.29
C MET A 1 -11.62 40.06 13.68
N SER A 2 -10.60 40.82 13.27
CA SER A 2 -9.36 40.24 12.73
C SER A 2 -8.61 39.32 13.70
N GLU A 3 -8.50 39.66 14.99
CA GLU A 3 -7.79 38.79 15.96
C GLU A 3 -8.48 37.43 16.21
N ILE A 4 -9.81 37.37 16.05
CA ILE A 4 -10.58 36.11 16.18
C ILE A 4 -10.37 35.24 14.94
N GLU A 5 -10.26 35.87 13.76
CA GLU A 5 -9.94 35.20 12.50
C GLU A 5 -8.50 34.65 12.51
N ASP A 6 -7.52 35.43 12.98
CA ASP A 6 -6.11 35.00 13.06
C ASP A 6 -5.93 33.78 13.97
N HIS A 7 -6.60 33.76 15.12
CA HIS A 7 -6.54 32.63 16.05
C HIS A 7 -7.22 31.36 15.48
N LEU A 8 -8.26 31.52 14.65
CA LEU A 8 -8.92 30.40 13.97
C LEU A 8 -8.04 29.84 12.84
N VAL A 9 -7.45 30.71 12.02
CA VAL A 9 -6.50 30.32 10.97
C VAL A 9 -5.33 29.55 11.58
N GLN A 10 -4.71 30.10 12.62
CA GLN A 10 -3.60 29.44 13.31
C GLN A 10 -4.00 28.07 13.89
N LYS A 11 -5.27 27.91 14.32
CA LYS A 11 -5.78 26.62 14.80
C LYS A 11 -5.90 25.59 13.68
N TYR A 12 -6.36 25.97 12.50
CA TYR A 12 -6.41 25.07 11.33
C TYR A 12 -5.02 24.72 10.81
N GLU A 13 -4.10 25.70 10.72
CA GLU A 13 -2.70 25.45 10.36
C GLU A 13 -2.04 24.45 11.31
N ASN A 14 -2.25 24.62 12.62
CA ASN A 14 -1.74 23.67 13.61
C ASN A 14 -2.31 22.26 13.46
N ILE A 15 -3.59 22.13 13.07
CA ILE A 15 -4.18 20.81 12.78
C ILE A 15 -3.53 20.20 11.54
N LEU A 16 -3.37 20.97 10.47
CA LEU A 16 -2.74 20.50 9.23
C LEU A 16 -1.27 20.09 9.44
N LEU A 17 -0.52 20.87 10.21
CA LEU A 17 0.87 20.56 10.59
C LEU A 17 0.94 19.29 11.43
N LYS A 18 0.11 19.16 12.47
CA LYS A 18 0.05 17.94 13.28
C LYS A 18 -0.40 16.73 12.48
N ALA A 19 -1.27 16.89 11.49
CA ALA A 19 -1.70 15.79 10.63
C ALA A 19 -0.53 15.19 9.83
N GLN A 20 0.52 15.97 9.53
CA GLN A 20 1.69 15.46 8.81
C GLN A 20 2.43 14.36 9.58
N GLN A 21 2.44 14.39 10.92
CA GLN A 21 3.11 13.37 11.73
C GLN A 21 2.37 12.02 11.71
N TYR A 22 1.09 12.02 11.36
CA TYR A 22 0.24 10.83 11.28
C TYR A 22 0.07 10.31 9.86
N LYS A 23 0.66 10.98 8.86
CA LYS A 23 0.81 10.37 7.55
C LYS A 23 1.69 9.15 7.72
N MET A 24 1.16 7.97 7.39
CA MET A 24 1.97 6.77 7.33
C MET A 24 3.13 7.05 6.37
N PRO A 25 4.40 6.95 6.83
CA PRO A 25 5.52 7.11 5.93
C PRO A 25 5.37 6.08 4.81
N GLU A 26 5.69 6.48 3.59
CA GLU A 26 5.70 5.55 2.48
C GLU A 26 6.76 4.48 2.80
N ARG A 27 6.31 3.25 3.03
CA ARG A 27 7.23 2.14 3.27
C ARG A 27 8.01 1.88 1.99
N GLU A 28 9.29 1.55 2.14
CA GLU A 28 10.09 1.11 1.02
C GLU A 28 9.47 -0.15 0.41
N MET A 29 9.11 -0.08 -0.87
CA MET A 29 8.55 -1.22 -1.59
C MET A 29 9.61 -2.31 -1.73
N THR A 30 9.26 -3.51 -1.29
CA THR A 30 10.10 -4.72 -1.39
C THR A 30 9.70 -5.53 -2.63
N ILE A 31 10.56 -6.44 -3.07
CA ILE A 31 10.20 -7.38 -4.14
C ILE A 31 8.92 -8.20 -3.82
N PHE A 32 8.63 -8.43 -2.54
CA PHE A 32 7.46 -9.19 -2.08
C PHE A 32 6.13 -8.47 -2.32
N ASP A 33 6.16 -7.13 -2.40
CA ASP A 33 4.99 -6.31 -2.68
C ASP A 33 4.53 -6.42 -4.13
N THR A 34 5.39 -6.92 -5.02
CA THR A 34 5.06 -7.17 -6.44
C THR A 34 4.47 -8.56 -6.68
N ALA A 35 4.54 -9.45 -5.69
CA ALA A 35 4.11 -10.83 -5.82
C ALA A 35 2.64 -11.04 -5.43
N LEU A 36 1.91 -11.89 -6.16
CA LEU A 36 0.50 -12.26 -5.89
C LEU A 36 0.25 -12.90 -4.51
N LYS A 37 1.32 -13.27 -3.79
CA LYS A 37 1.32 -14.04 -2.54
C LYS A 37 2.13 -13.33 -1.45
N ASN A 38 1.87 -12.04 -1.25
CA ASN A 38 2.59 -11.18 -0.31
C ASN A 38 2.48 -11.58 1.18
N HIS A 39 1.47 -12.37 1.60
CA HIS A 39 1.25 -12.70 3.02
C HIS A 39 1.03 -14.20 3.27
N HIS A 40 1.94 -15.05 2.82
CA HIS A 40 1.87 -16.49 3.07
C HIS A 40 3.00 -16.99 3.97
N GLU A 41 2.68 -17.95 4.85
CA GLU A 41 3.62 -18.57 5.79
C GLU A 41 4.72 -19.35 5.04
N ASN A 42 4.36 -20.13 4.01
CA ASN A 42 5.32 -21.00 3.30
C ASN A 42 6.50 -20.24 2.66
N PRO A 43 6.30 -19.15 1.89
CA PRO A 43 7.43 -18.37 1.37
C PRO A 43 8.34 -17.80 2.46
N ILE A 44 7.78 -17.38 3.60
CA ILE A 44 8.57 -16.89 4.73
C ILE A 44 9.41 -18.01 5.32
N THR A 45 8.81 -19.19 5.53
CA THR A 45 9.50 -20.39 6.01
C THR A 45 10.64 -20.80 5.08
N GLU A 46 10.41 -20.81 3.76
CA GLU A 46 11.43 -21.17 2.76
C GLU A 46 12.59 -20.18 2.74
N LEU A 47 12.32 -18.88 2.82
CA LEU A 47 13.35 -17.84 2.86
C LEU A 47 14.12 -17.85 4.17
N LEU A 48 13.42 -18.01 5.30
CA LEU A 48 14.03 -18.15 6.60
C LEU A 48 14.97 -19.35 6.62
N ALA A 49 14.54 -20.51 6.12
CA ALA A 49 15.38 -21.70 5.98
C ALA A 49 16.59 -21.44 5.07
N PHE A 50 16.40 -20.78 3.93
CA PHE A 50 17.48 -20.45 3.01
C PHE A 50 18.56 -19.58 3.66
N PHE A 51 18.18 -18.56 4.43
CA PHE A 51 19.13 -17.66 5.06
C PHE A 51 19.71 -18.21 6.38
N LEU A 52 18.99 -19.08 7.08
CA LEU A 52 19.46 -19.67 8.34
C LEU A 52 20.62 -20.65 8.14
N ASP A 53 20.70 -21.35 7.01
CA ASP A 53 21.78 -22.32 6.73
C ASP A 53 23.09 -21.60 6.40
N PRO A 54 24.07 -21.54 7.31
CA PRO A 54 25.31 -20.80 7.03
C PRO A 54 26.15 -21.42 5.90
N ASN A 55 25.91 -22.69 5.58
CA ASN A 55 26.53 -23.42 4.48
C ASN A 55 25.75 -23.26 3.16
N GLY A 56 24.68 -22.46 3.18
CA GLY A 56 23.84 -22.16 2.05
C GLY A 56 24.56 -21.33 0.98
N LYS A 57 23.94 -21.25 -0.20
CA LYS A 57 24.51 -20.53 -1.36
C LYS A 57 24.41 -19.00 -1.26
N HIS A 58 24.03 -18.48 -0.09
CA HIS A 58 23.84 -17.06 0.12
C HIS A 58 25.13 -16.31 0.50
N ASN A 59 26.19 -16.98 0.97
CA ASN A 59 27.47 -16.35 1.34
C ASN A 59 27.33 -15.21 2.37
N LEU A 60 26.41 -15.34 3.32
CA LEU A 60 26.24 -14.40 4.45
C LEU A 60 26.80 -14.97 5.76
N GLY A 61 27.51 -16.11 5.68
CA GLY A 61 28.02 -16.85 6.83
C GLY A 61 26.93 -17.12 7.87
N ASP A 62 27.31 -17.10 9.14
CA ASP A 62 26.41 -17.37 10.26
C ASP A 62 25.54 -16.16 10.64
N SER A 63 25.49 -15.08 9.86
CA SER A 63 24.86 -13.82 10.28
C SER A 63 23.38 -13.99 10.67
N PHE A 64 22.62 -14.73 9.86
CA PHE A 64 21.21 -15.01 10.13
C PHE A 64 21.03 -16.01 11.27
N TYR A 65 21.84 -17.06 11.30
CA TYR A 65 21.84 -18.03 12.41
C TYR A 65 22.11 -17.33 13.75
N ASN A 66 23.19 -16.55 13.83
CA ASN A 66 23.57 -15.79 15.02
C ASN A 66 22.49 -14.77 15.42
N GLY A 67 21.88 -14.09 14.44
CA GLY A 67 20.77 -13.18 14.69
C GLY A 67 19.55 -13.92 15.26
N PHE A 68 19.20 -15.07 14.69
CA PHE A 68 18.09 -15.90 15.18
C PHE A 68 18.35 -16.42 16.60
N ILE A 69 19.56 -16.92 16.88
CA ILE A 69 19.95 -17.36 18.22
C ILE A 69 19.93 -16.19 19.22
N ALA A 70 20.49 -15.04 18.86
CA ALA A 70 20.44 -13.84 19.69
C ALA A 70 18.99 -13.43 20.01
N SER A 71 18.09 -13.58 19.04
CA SER A 71 16.66 -13.30 19.22
C SER A 71 15.99 -14.25 20.22
N ILE A 72 16.40 -15.53 20.24
CA ILE A 72 15.92 -16.50 21.25
C ILE A 72 16.49 -16.16 22.64
N LYS A 73 17.78 -15.80 22.71
CA LYS A 73 18.48 -15.43 23.95
C LYS A 73 17.98 -14.12 24.57
N ALA A 74 17.25 -13.29 23.82
CA ALA A 74 16.55 -12.15 24.38
C ALA A 74 15.43 -12.56 25.37
N SER A 75 14.99 -13.82 25.34
CA SER A 75 14.08 -14.37 26.35
C SER A 75 14.84 -14.81 27.61
N GLU A 76 14.29 -14.51 28.79
CA GLU A 76 14.88 -14.89 30.09
C GLU A 76 15.16 -16.40 30.19
N LYS A 77 14.33 -17.22 29.53
CA LYS A 77 14.45 -18.68 29.55
C LYS A 77 15.76 -19.20 28.94
N TYR A 78 16.28 -18.53 27.91
CA TYR A 78 17.43 -19.01 27.13
C TYR A 78 18.61 -18.04 27.10
N GLN A 79 18.59 -17.00 27.94
CA GLN A 79 19.64 -15.96 27.99
C GLN A 79 21.06 -16.56 28.07
N ASP A 80 21.26 -17.55 28.95
CA ASP A 80 22.55 -18.20 29.18
C ASP A 80 22.70 -19.54 28.44
N PHE A 81 21.71 -19.93 27.62
CA PHE A 81 21.76 -21.21 26.89
C PHE A 81 22.80 -21.14 25.77
N ASP A 82 23.73 -22.09 25.70
CA ASP A 82 24.67 -22.20 24.59
C ASP A 82 24.11 -23.12 23.52
N PHE A 83 23.82 -22.58 22.33
CA PHE A 83 23.33 -23.34 21.17
C PHE A 83 24.46 -24.04 20.41
N GLY A 84 25.71 -23.57 20.54
CA GLY A 84 26.82 -24.01 19.70
C GLY A 84 26.61 -23.73 18.21
N GLY A 85 27.25 -24.53 17.36
CA GLY A 85 27.21 -24.37 15.90
C GLY A 85 25.95 -24.95 15.25
N PHE A 86 25.62 -24.42 14.08
CA PHE A 86 24.59 -24.96 13.21
C PHE A 86 25.02 -26.31 12.62
N LEU A 87 24.09 -27.27 12.53
CA LEU A 87 24.36 -28.60 11.97
C LEU A 87 23.47 -28.95 10.78
N ASN A 88 22.16 -28.78 10.90
CA ASN A 88 21.22 -29.20 9.86
C ASN A 88 19.89 -28.46 9.96
N LEU A 89 19.11 -28.42 8.88
CA LEU A 89 17.73 -27.95 8.89
C LEU A 89 16.86 -28.69 7.89
N SER A 90 15.54 -28.56 8.05
CA SER A 90 14.57 -29.02 7.06
C SER A 90 13.25 -28.28 7.21
N THR A 91 12.57 -28.09 6.08
CA THR A 91 11.23 -27.51 5.98
C THR A 91 10.19 -28.56 5.65
N GLN A 92 8.92 -28.30 5.98
CA GLN A 92 7.77 -29.16 5.67
C GLN A 92 7.97 -30.62 6.13
N GLN A 93 8.54 -30.79 7.32
CA GLN A 93 8.81 -32.12 7.86
C GLN A 93 7.50 -32.82 8.25
N ILE A 94 7.26 -33.99 7.66
CA ILE A 94 6.09 -34.81 7.96
C ILE A 94 6.27 -35.52 9.30
N THR A 95 5.29 -35.37 10.18
CA THR A 95 5.16 -36.10 11.45
C THR A 95 4.57 -37.49 11.23
N ASP A 96 4.64 -38.35 12.26
CA ASP A 96 4.04 -39.70 12.21
C ASP A 96 2.52 -39.67 11.92
N ASN A 97 1.84 -38.55 12.21
CA ASN A 97 0.40 -38.35 11.96
C ASN A 97 0.10 -37.62 10.63
N GLY A 98 1.08 -37.43 9.76
CA GLY A 98 0.89 -36.77 8.46
C GLY A 98 0.72 -35.26 8.52
N LYS A 99 1.04 -34.62 9.66
CA LYS A 99 1.09 -33.15 9.80
C LYS A 99 2.47 -32.62 9.43
N PHE A 100 2.55 -31.39 8.94
CA PHE A 100 3.78 -30.74 8.52
C PHE A 100 4.28 -29.79 9.62
N ILE A 101 5.56 -29.90 9.96
CA ILE A 101 6.31 -28.89 10.72
C ILE A 101 6.92 -27.93 9.70
N ASP A 102 6.70 -26.63 9.87
CA ASP A 102 7.17 -25.60 8.93
C ASP A 102 8.68 -25.64 8.77
N LEU A 103 9.40 -25.51 9.88
CA LEU A 103 10.86 -25.52 9.92
C LEU A 103 11.35 -26.19 11.21
N TRP A 104 12.42 -26.95 11.10
CA TRP A 104 13.25 -27.28 12.24
C TRP A 104 14.72 -27.17 11.86
N PHE A 105 15.56 -26.86 12.85
CA PHE A 105 17.01 -26.89 12.69
C PHE A 105 17.68 -27.50 13.92
N GLU A 106 18.85 -28.08 13.69
CA GLU A 106 19.67 -28.76 14.65
C GLU A 106 20.95 -27.96 14.86
N THR A 107 21.32 -27.81 16.12
CA THR A 107 22.56 -27.18 16.58
C THR A 107 23.33 -28.20 17.41
N ASP A 108 24.54 -27.87 17.87
CA ASP A 108 25.32 -28.77 18.72
C ASP A 108 24.57 -29.21 19.99
N THR A 109 23.75 -28.33 20.57
CA THR A 109 23.10 -28.54 21.87
C THR A 109 21.58 -28.51 21.83
N ALA A 110 20.96 -28.22 20.68
CA ALA A 110 19.50 -28.14 20.58
C ALA A 110 18.93 -28.65 19.26
N LEU A 111 17.72 -29.19 19.33
CA LEU A 111 16.79 -29.33 18.21
C LEU A 111 15.73 -28.24 18.35
N VAL A 112 15.69 -27.31 17.41
CA VAL A 112 14.75 -26.19 17.41
C VAL A 112 13.65 -26.46 16.39
N ILE A 113 12.40 -26.43 16.82
CA ILE A 113 11.21 -26.48 15.96
C ILE A 113 10.60 -25.08 15.89
N VAL A 114 10.32 -24.62 14.68
CA VAL A 114 9.76 -23.29 14.40
C VAL A 114 8.46 -23.45 13.63
N GLU A 115 7.39 -22.91 14.19
CA GLU A 115 6.11 -22.71 13.50
C GLU A 115 6.03 -21.24 13.07
N VAL A 116 5.85 -20.97 11.77
CA VAL A 116 5.84 -19.60 11.23
C VAL A 116 4.40 -19.15 11.07
N LYS A 117 4.07 -17.98 11.62
CA LYS A 117 2.75 -17.36 11.52
C LYS A 117 2.84 -15.96 10.95
N VAL A 118 1.89 -15.60 10.10
CA VAL A 118 1.69 -14.23 9.60
C VAL A 118 0.50 -13.52 10.28
N TYR A 119 -0.41 -14.29 10.89
CA TYR A 119 -1.57 -13.81 11.65
C TYR A 119 -1.59 -14.43 13.06
N HIS A 120 -2.56 -14.04 13.89
CA HIS A 120 -2.61 -14.42 15.32
C HIS A 120 -3.17 -15.82 15.60
N ASP A 121 -3.76 -16.50 14.62
CA ASP A 121 -4.38 -17.81 14.84
C ASP A 121 -3.35 -18.93 15.02
N GLN A 122 -3.32 -19.52 16.23
CA GLN A 122 -2.44 -20.63 16.62
C GLN A 122 -3.21 -21.95 16.77
N ASN A 123 -3.90 -22.39 15.70
CA ASN A 123 -4.64 -23.66 15.70
C ASN A 123 -3.84 -24.79 15.02
N ASN A 124 -2.61 -24.99 15.48
CA ASN A 124 -1.70 -25.99 14.92
C ASN A 124 -1.62 -27.26 15.77
N PRO A 125 -1.24 -28.40 15.18
CA PRO A 125 -1.03 -29.66 15.91
C PRO A 125 0.29 -29.66 16.71
N PHE A 126 0.47 -28.68 17.60
CA PHE A 126 1.68 -28.48 18.39
C PHE A 126 2.10 -29.73 19.19
N LYS A 127 1.14 -30.49 19.71
CA LYS A 127 1.41 -31.75 20.42
C LYS A 127 2.06 -32.80 19.52
N ASP A 128 1.67 -32.85 18.25
CA ASP A 128 2.26 -33.77 17.27
C ASP A 128 3.70 -33.35 16.94
N TYR A 129 3.95 -32.06 16.80
CA TYR A 129 5.28 -31.50 16.57
C TYR A 129 6.24 -31.82 17.72
N VAL A 130 5.80 -31.61 18.96
CA VAL A 130 6.58 -31.96 20.16
C VAL A 130 6.84 -33.46 20.24
N THR A 131 5.87 -34.30 19.89
CA THR A 131 6.02 -35.76 19.90
C THR A 131 7.07 -36.20 18.88
N TRP A 132 7.00 -35.67 17.66
CA TRP A 132 8.01 -35.89 16.63
C TRP A 132 9.39 -35.41 17.09
N GLY A 133 9.48 -34.19 17.65
CA GLY A 133 10.73 -33.61 18.15
C GLY A 133 11.39 -34.48 19.23
N LYS A 134 10.61 -34.97 20.20
CA LYS A 134 11.10 -35.89 21.25
C LYS A 134 11.61 -37.21 20.69
N LYS A 135 10.96 -37.76 19.65
CA LYS A 135 11.43 -38.98 18.96
C LYS A 135 12.75 -38.72 18.25
N LYS A 136 12.83 -37.62 17.48
CA LYS A 136 14.05 -37.20 16.79
C LYS A 136 15.21 -36.97 17.77
N LEU A 137 14.94 -36.31 18.89
CA LEU A 137 15.92 -36.05 19.94
C LEU A 137 16.51 -37.36 20.54
N LYS A 138 15.66 -38.38 20.76
CA LYS A 138 16.13 -39.71 21.21
C LYS A 138 17.06 -40.37 20.19
N GLU A 139 16.78 -40.21 18.89
CA GLU A 139 17.65 -40.73 17.83
C GLU A 139 19.00 -40.00 17.79
N LEU A 140 18.99 -38.68 17.92
CA LEU A 140 20.19 -37.84 17.95
C LEU A 140 21.06 -38.15 19.19
N ASN A 141 20.47 -38.09 20.39
CA ASN A 141 21.18 -38.36 21.65
C ASN A 141 21.57 -39.84 21.80
N GLY A 142 20.80 -40.76 21.20
CA GLY A 142 21.09 -42.19 21.18
C GLY A 142 22.39 -42.56 20.47
N LYS A 143 22.90 -41.70 19.57
CA LYS A 143 24.23 -41.83 18.94
C LYS A 143 25.37 -41.40 19.88
N ASN A 144 25.10 -40.54 20.85
CA ASN A 144 26.09 -39.90 21.73
C ASN A 144 26.05 -40.42 23.18
N LYS A 145 25.59 -41.66 23.41
CA LYS A 145 25.29 -42.27 24.73
C LYS A 145 26.37 -42.19 25.83
N LYS A 146 27.61 -41.84 25.51
CA LYS A 146 28.73 -41.86 26.48
C LYS A 146 28.97 -40.52 27.19
N ASP A 147 28.38 -39.43 26.73
CA ASP A 147 28.56 -38.12 27.35
C ASP A 147 27.20 -37.43 27.59
N LEU A 148 26.83 -37.33 28.86
CA LEU A 148 25.60 -36.67 29.29
C LEU A 148 25.64 -35.15 29.05
N SER A 149 26.84 -34.55 28.93
CA SER A 149 27.01 -33.12 28.66
C SER A 149 26.74 -32.73 27.20
N LEU A 150 26.59 -33.71 26.31
CA LEU A 150 26.28 -33.52 24.88
C LEU A 150 24.81 -33.84 24.54
N GLN A 151 23.92 -33.91 25.54
CA GLN A 151 22.51 -34.13 25.28
C GLN A 151 21.86 -32.87 24.74
N LYS A 152 21.26 -32.99 23.55
CA LYS A 152 20.51 -31.89 22.95
C LYS A 152 19.20 -31.65 23.67
N GLU A 153 18.79 -30.39 23.76
CA GLU A 153 17.47 -29.96 24.24
C GLU A 153 16.48 -29.72 23.10
N LEU A 154 15.19 -29.90 23.37
CA LEU A 154 14.13 -29.54 22.43
C LEU A 154 13.63 -28.13 22.74
N ILE A 155 13.74 -27.24 21.77
CA ILE A 155 13.24 -25.86 21.84
C ILE A 155 12.15 -25.70 20.78
N THR A 156 11.01 -25.14 21.18
CA THR A 156 9.86 -24.95 20.29
C THR A 156 9.46 -23.48 20.25
N ILE A 157 9.32 -22.94 19.04
CA ILE A 157 9.16 -21.51 18.78
C ILE A 157 7.94 -21.27 17.90
N VAL A 158 7.08 -20.34 18.30
CA VAL A 158 6.09 -19.71 17.41
C VAL A 158 6.71 -18.40 16.92
N PHE A 159 7.03 -18.32 15.64
CA PHE A 159 7.61 -17.15 15.00
C PHE A 159 6.51 -16.34 14.30
N CYS A 160 6.12 -15.22 14.87
CA CYS A 160 4.97 -14.43 14.43
C CYS A 160 5.24 -12.91 14.52
N PRO A 161 4.43 -12.04 13.91
CA PRO A 161 4.75 -10.60 13.84
C PRO A 161 4.92 -9.94 15.21
N ASN A 162 4.00 -10.22 16.15
CA ASN A 162 3.98 -9.61 17.48
C ASN A 162 4.71 -10.44 18.56
N GLY A 163 5.14 -11.67 18.23
CA GLY A 163 5.79 -12.57 19.18
C GLY A 163 4.86 -13.17 20.24
N GLU A 164 3.54 -13.07 20.09
CA GLU A 164 2.61 -13.69 21.02
C GLU A 164 2.58 -15.21 20.86
N CYS A 165 2.54 -15.93 21.98
CA CYS A 165 2.41 -17.38 22.02
C CYS A 165 1.45 -17.78 23.14
N TYR A 166 0.42 -18.55 22.78
CA TYR A 166 -0.62 -19.03 23.70
C TYR A 166 -0.52 -20.54 23.97
N THR A 167 0.51 -21.18 23.41
CA THR A 167 0.71 -22.62 23.52
C THR A 167 1.74 -22.93 24.60
N ASP A 168 1.33 -23.67 25.63
CA ASP A 168 2.22 -24.08 26.72
C ASP A 168 3.48 -24.79 26.20
N GLY A 169 4.63 -24.34 26.71
CA GLY A 169 5.95 -24.89 26.37
C GLY A 169 6.56 -24.32 25.09
N TRP A 170 5.84 -23.49 24.33
CA TRP A 170 6.37 -22.80 23.15
C TRP A 170 6.81 -21.38 23.51
N LEU A 171 7.92 -20.94 22.92
CA LEU A 171 8.40 -19.57 23.01
C LEU A 171 7.82 -18.76 21.85
N GLY A 172 7.21 -17.61 22.15
CA GLY A 172 6.86 -16.63 21.12
C GLY A 172 8.08 -15.80 20.72
N LEU A 173 8.33 -15.68 19.42
CA LEU A 173 9.40 -14.86 18.87
C LEU A 173 8.82 -13.89 17.83
N SER A 174 9.02 -12.59 18.07
CA SER A 174 8.52 -11.55 17.17
C SER A 174 9.37 -11.42 15.92
N TYR A 175 8.76 -11.02 14.80
CA TYR A 175 9.49 -10.63 13.59
C TYR A 175 10.48 -9.50 13.90
N ARG A 176 10.08 -8.53 14.71
CA ARG A 176 10.92 -7.39 15.14
C ARG A 176 12.20 -7.83 15.85
N ASN A 177 12.11 -8.81 16.74
CA ASN A 177 13.27 -9.31 17.47
C ASN A 177 14.27 -9.92 16.48
N LEU A 178 13.77 -10.76 15.56
CA LEU A 178 14.61 -11.35 14.52
C LEU A 178 15.24 -10.28 13.61
N THR A 179 14.44 -9.36 13.08
CA THR A 179 14.94 -8.37 12.13
C THR A 179 15.97 -7.45 12.78
N THR A 180 15.78 -7.08 14.04
CA THR A 180 16.73 -6.27 14.80
C THR A 180 18.08 -6.99 14.97
N GLU A 181 18.06 -8.22 15.49
CA GLU A 181 19.30 -8.96 15.76
C GLU A 181 20.02 -9.37 14.47
N VAL A 182 19.29 -9.79 13.43
CA VAL A 182 19.90 -10.13 12.14
C VAL A 182 20.50 -8.91 11.46
N LYS A 183 19.87 -7.73 11.53
CA LYS A 183 20.45 -6.47 10.99
C LYS A 183 21.77 -6.14 11.66
N ASN A 184 21.89 -6.32 12.98
CA ASN A 184 23.14 -6.09 13.71
C ASN A 184 24.26 -7.02 13.21
N GLN A 185 23.95 -8.31 13.01
CA GLN A 185 24.92 -9.29 12.51
C GLN A 185 25.30 -9.04 11.04
N LEU A 186 24.30 -8.79 10.17
CA LEU A 186 24.52 -8.51 8.74
C LEU A 186 25.30 -7.22 8.52
N GLY A 187 25.07 -6.18 9.32
CA GLY A 187 25.80 -4.92 9.20
C GLY A 187 27.31 -5.12 9.34
N ALA A 188 27.74 -5.93 10.31
CA ALA A 188 29.14 -6.30 10.47
C ALA A 188 29.67 -7.10 9.27
N HIS A 189 28.89 -8.07 8.77
CA HIS A 189 29.29 -8.90 7.63
C HIS A 189 29.43 -8.11 6.32
N ILE A 190 28.48 -7.23 6.02
CA ILE A 190 28.46 -6.42 4.79
C ILE A 190 29.64 -5.44 4.75
N LEU A 191 30.05 -4.88 5.88
CA LEU A 191 31.21 -3.99 5.94
C LEU A 191 32.54 -4.71 5.67
N GLN A 192 32.61 -6.01 5.97
CA GLN A 192 33.84 -6.80 5.84
C GLN A 192 33.95 -7.54 4.50
N ASN A 193 32.86 -7.58 3.71
CA ASN A 193 32.78 -8.40 2.51
C ASN A 193 32.30 -7.59 1.29
N PRO A 194 32.65 -8.01 0.06
CA PRO A 194 32.13 -7.38 -1.15
C PRO A 194 30.60 -7.44 -1.23
N LEU A 195 30.03 -6.52 -2.02
CA LEU A 195 28.59 -6.49 -2.26
C LEU A 195 28.09 -7.84 -2.79
N ASN A 196 27.11 -8.39 -2.08
CA ASN A 196 26.52 -9.69 -2.36
C ASN A 196 25.03 -9.52 -2.64
N LYS A 197 24.55 -10.04 -3.79
CA LYS A 197 23.13 -9.98 -4.15
C LYS A 197 22.21 -10.53 -3.06
N TRP A 198 22.67 -11.54 -2.32
CA TRP A 198 21.90 -12.13 -1.23
C TRP A 198 21.84 -11.24 -0.01
N GLY A 199 22.79 -10.31 0.19
CA GLY A 199 22.68 -9.27 1.19
C GLY A 199 21.55 -8.28 0.87
N ILE A 200 21.34 -8.00 -0.43
CA ILE A 200 20.21 -7.18 -0.90
C ILE A 200 18.90 -7.92 -0.65
N PHE A 201 18.78 -9.19 -1.07
CA PHE A 201 17.57 -9.99 -0.82
C PHE A 201 17.30 -10.25 0.66
N ALA A 202 18.35 -10.39 1.47
CA ALA A 202 18.23 -10.47 2.92
C ALA A 202 17.61 -9.20 3.49
N ARG A 203 18.10 -8.03 3.09
CA ARG A 203 17.52 -6.74 3.50
C ARG A 203 16.05 -6.64 3.08
N ASP A 204 15.72 -6.98 1.84
CA ASP A 204 14.33 -7.01 1.34
C ASP A 204 13.45 -7.95 2.17
N PHE A 205 13.95 -9.14 2.52
CA PHE A 205 13.23 -10.08 3.37
C PHE A 205 12.99 -9.53 4.78
N LEU A 206 14.00 -8.89 5.39
CA LEU A 206 13.83 -8.27 6.71
C LEU A 206 12.86 -7.08 6.69
N LEU A 207 12.91 -6.24 5.64
CA LEU A 207 11.93 -5.17 5.44
C LEU A 207 10.51 -5.72 5.24
N HIS A 208 10.39 -6.84 4.53
CA HIS A 208 9.12 -7.51 4.35
C HIS A 208 8.56 -8.02 5.69
N LEU A 209 9.38 -8.65 6.52
CA LEU A 209 8.98 -9.06 7.88
C LEU A 209 8.55 -7.85 8.73
N ASP A 210 9.31 -6.75 8.70
CA ASP A 210 8.95 -5.53 9.43
C ASP A 210 7.59 -4.97 8.97
N SER A 211 7.25 -5.08 7.69
CA SER A 211 5.97 -4.56 7.15
C SER A 211 4.72 -5.25 7.73
N PHE A 212 4.83 -6.49 8.22
CA PHE A 212 3.70 -7.15 8.90
C PHE A 212 3.36 -6.49 10.23
N ILE A 213 4.34 -5.86 10.89
CA ILE A 213 4.12 -5.13 12.14
C ILE A 213 3.25 -3.90 11.86
N ASP A 214 3.62 -3.14 10.83
CA ASP A 214 2.88 -1.93 10.41
C ASP A 214 1.44 -2.24 9.96
N LEU A 215 1.20 -3.45 9.43
CA LEU A 215 -0.13 -3.89 9.01
C LEU A 215 -1.03 -4.34 10.18
N LEU A 216 -0.44 -4.83 11.27
CA LEU A 216 -1.18 -5.39 12.40
C LEU A 216 -1.42 -4.37 13.53
N GLU A 217 -0.55 -3.37 13.66
CA GLU A 217 -0.69 -2.33 14.68
C GLU A 217 -1.60 -1.19 14.19
N THR A 218 -2.77 -1.06 14.81
CA THR A 218 -3.57 0.16 14.65
C THR A 218 -2.84 1.32 15.32
N ASN A 219 -2.47 2.34 14.55
CA ASN A 219 -1.92 3.57 15.10
C ASN A 219 -3.00 4.33 15.89
N MET A 220 -3.10 4.01 17.19
CA MET A 220 -4.10 4.58 18.11
C MET A 220 -3.96 6.09 18.27
N GLU A 221 -2.75 6.65 18.08
CA GLU A 221 -2.54 8.09 18.13
C GLU A 221 -3.11 8.79 16.90
N SER A 222 -2.91 8.22 15.71
CA SER A 222 -3.53 8.69 14.46
C SER A 222 -5.05 8.61 14.53
N LEU A 223 -5.59 7.48 15.02
CA LEU A 223 -7.02 7.30 15.23
C LEU A 223 -7.57 8.37 16.17
N LYS A 224 -6.94 8.54 17.34
CA LYS A 224 -7.35 9.54 18.32
C LYS A 224 -7.29 10.95 17.75
N PHE A 225 -6.23 11.30 17.04
CA PHE A 225 -6.09 12.62 16.42
C PHE A 225 -7.22 12.93 15.43
N VAL A 226 -7.56 11.99 14.55
CA VAL A 226 -8.65 12.15 13.58
C VAL A 226 -9.98 12.27 14.29
N VAL A 227 -10.27 11.40 15.27
CA VAL A 227 -11.51 11.43 16.06
C VAL A 227 -11.66 12.77 16.80
N ASP A 228 -10.60 13.22 17.49
CA ASP A 228 -10.60 14.48 18.25
C ASP A 228 -10.78 15.73 17.36
N ASN A 229 -10.52 15.63 16.05
CA ASN A 229 -10.62 16.74 15.10
C ASN A 229 -11.67 16.53 14.00
N MET A 230 -12.49 15.48 14.08
CA MET A 230 -13.40 15.07 13.01
C MET A 230 -14.37 16.17 12.58
N GLN A 231 -14.91 16.93 13.53
CA GLN A 231 -15.82 18.05 13.23
C GLN A 231 -15.15 19.10 12.33
N LYS A 232 -13.92 19.51 12.64
CA LYS A 232 -13.19 20.53 11.88
C LYS A 232 -12.79 20.04 10.50
N ILE A 233 -12.44 18.76 10.40
CA ILE A 233 -12.20 18.10 9.11
C ILE A 233 -13.47 18.17 8.26
N GLN A 234 -14.63 17.88 8.85
CA GLN A 234 -15.92 17.96 8.16
C GLN A 234 -16.28 19.39 7.72
N GLU A 235 -15.97 20.41 8.53
CA GLU A 235 -16.15 21.82 8.16
C GLU A 235 -15.32 22.20 6.93
N LEU A 236 -14.04 21.78 6.86
CA LEU A 236 -13.19 22.00 5.69
C LEU A 236 -13.67 21.25 4.45
N VAL A 237 -14.14 20.01 4.63
CA VAL A 237 -14.74 19.21 3.55
C VAL A 237 -15.97 19.91 2.99
N LYS A 238 -16.83 20.44 3.87
CA LYS A 238 -18.02 21.20 3.47
C LYS A 238 -17.65 22.46 2.70
N LEU A 239 -16.71 23.27 3.20
CA LEU A 239 -16.24 24.47 2.50
C LEU A 239 -15.74 24.14 1.08
N ARG A 240 -14.97 23.06 0.94
CA ARG A 240 -14.51 22.59 -0.38
C ARG A 240 -15.69 22.24 -1.30
N ASP A 241 -16.69 21.52 -0.79
CA ASP A 241 -17.86 21.16 -1.59
C ASP A 241 -18.73 22.37 -1.95
N ASP A 242 -18.83 23.37 -1.07
CA ASP A 242 -19.50 24.65 -1.33
C ASP A 242 -18.78 25.40 -2.48
N VAL A 243 -17.44 25.45 -2.48
CA VAL A 243 -16.65 26.04 -3.59
C VAL A 243 -16.90 25.32 -4.92
N TYR A 244 -17.01 23.99 -4.93
CA TYR A 244 -17.36 23.28 -6.16
C TYR A 244 -18.76 23.64 -6.67
N GLN A 245 -19.71 23.85 -5.77
CA GLN A 245 -21.04 24.31 -6.15
C GLN A 245 -21.00 25.73 -6.73
N GLU A 246 -20.22 26.64 -6.14
CA GLU A 246 -20.04 27.99 -6.69
C GLU A 246 -19.43 27.99 -8.10
N ILE A 247 -18.45 27.11 -8.37
CA ILE A 247 -17.87 26.91 -9.70
C ILE A 247 -18.96 26.44 -10.69
N ILE A 248 -19.77 25.45 -10.28
CA ILE A 248 -20.88 24.94 -11.10
C ILE A 248 -21.87 26.06 -11.43
N ASP A 249 -22.31 26.81 -10.42
CA ASP A 249 -23.29 27.87 -10.57
C ASP A 249 -22.76 29.00 -11.45
N HIS A 250 -21.49 29.38 -11.29
CA HIS A 250 -20.83 30.36 -12.15
C HIS A 250 -20.86 29.92 -13.62
N ILE A 251 -20.41 28.69 -13.92
CA ILE A 251 -20.34 28.18 -15.29
C ILE A 251 -21.74 28.05 -15.90
N ASN A 252 -22.71 27.48 -15.17
CA ASN A 252 -24.09 27.34 -15.63
C ASN A 252 -24.73 28.69 -15.96
N ASN A 253 -24.52 29.71 -15.12
CA ASN A 253 -25.01 31.06 -15.40
C ASN A 253 -24.40 31.62 -16.71
N LYS A 254 -23.11 31.40 -16.96
CA LYS A 254 -22.47 31.81 -18.21
C LYS A 254 -22.96 31.01 -19.41
N LEU A 255 -23.23 29.72 -19.26
CA LEU A 255 -23.82 28.87 -20.30
C LEU A 255 -25.23 29.33 -20.67
N GLN A 256 -26.09 29.59 -19.66
CA GLN A 256 -27.45 30.10 -19.88
C GLN A 256 -27.44 31.42 -20.67
N VAL A 257 -26.60 32.37 -20.27
CA VAL A 257 -26.44 33.66 -20.98
C VAL A 257 -25.95 33.44 -22.42
N ALA A 258 -25.06 32.48 -22.62
CA ALA A 258 -24.42 32.23 -23.90
C ALA A 258 -25.27 31.45 -24.91
N LEU A 259 -26.22 30.64 -24.43
CA LEU A 259 -27.06 29.74 -25.25
C LEU A 259 -28.53 30.17 -25.31
N GLY A 260 -28.97 31.09 -24.45
CA GLY A 260 -30.33 31.62 -24.45
C GLY A 260 -31.28 30.85 -23.54
N GLU A 261 -32.56 31.25 -23.53
CA GLU A 261 -33.58 30.74 -22.60
C GLU A 261 -33.98 29.28 -22.88
N GLU A 262 -33.81 28.79 -24.11
CA GLU A 262 -34.17 27.42 -24.50
C GLU A 262 -33.17 26.36 -24.04
N TYR A 263 -31.99 26.76 -23.56
CA TYR A 263 -30.99 25.84 -23.03
C TYR A 263 -31.37 25.39 -21.62
N GLU A 264 -31.41 24.08 -21.40
CA GLU A 264 -31.74 23.47 -20.12
C GLU A 264 -30.47 22.90 -19.44
N PRO A 265 -29.82 23.63 -18.51
CA PRO A 265 -28.58 23.19 -17.90
C PRO A 265 -28.77 21.96 -17.00
N ASN A 266 -27.83 21.03 -17.07
CA ASN A 266 -27.71 19.91 -16.15
C ASN A 266 -26.24 19.64 -15.83
N VAL A 267 -25.97 19.26 -14.58
CA VAL A 267 -24.62 18.98 -14.11
C VAL A 267 -24.57 17.65 -13.37
N ARG A 268 -23.55 16.85 -13.70
CA ARG A 268 -23.21 15.63 -12.96
C ARG A 268 -21.81 15.75 -12.38
N ARG A 269 -21.70 15.43 -11.09
CA ARG A 269 -20.40 15.34 -10.41
C ARG A 269 -19.94 13.88 -10.37
N HIS A 270 -18.75 13.65 -10.88
CA HIS A 270 -18.03 12.39 -10.79
C HIS A 270 -16.71 12.57 -10.05
N THR A 271 -16.11 11.45 -9.68
CA THR A 271 -14.74 11.41 -9.14
C THR A 271 -13.89 10.57 -10.11
N TRP A 272 -12.88 11.19 -10.71
CA TRP A 272 -11.92 10.53 -11.60
C TRP A 272 -10.56 10.51 -10.91
N ASP A 273 -10.00 9.32 -10.67
CA ASP A 273 -8.70 9.14 -10.01
C ASP A 273 -8.54 9.96 -8.70
N GLY A 274 -9.62 10.09 -7.92
CA GLY A 274 -9.65 10.86 -6.68
C GLY A 274 -9.85 12.38 -6.84
N THR A 275 -9.97 12.88 -8.07
CA THR A 275 -10.21 14.30 -8.41
C THR A 275 -11.66 14.55 -8.83
N PRO A 276 -12.24 15.75 -8.57
CA PRO A 276 -13.61 16.06 -8.96
C PRO A 276 -13.73 16.38 -10.47
N ALA A 277 -14.62 15.65 -11.14
CA ALA A 277 -15.00 15.88 -12.53
C ALA A 277 -16.44 16.41 -12.61
N LEU A 278 -16.59 17.66 -13.05
CA LEU A 278 -17.86 18.38 -13.19
C LEU A 278 -18.31 18.33 -14.65
N ARG A 279 -19.33 17.53 -14.96
CA ARG A 279 -19.85 17.35 -16.33
C ARG A 279 -21.05 18.25 -16.55
N PHE A 280 -20.96 19.15 -17.52
CA PHE A 280 -22.03 20.06 -17.95
C PHE A 280 -22.70 19.49 -19.19
N ILE A 281 -24.03 19.42 -19.19
CA ILE A 281 -24.88 18.78 -20.21
C ILE A 281 -26.09 19.69 -20.48
N GLY A 282 -26.60 19.70 -21.72
CA GLY A 282 -27.96 20.21 -22.01
C GLY A 282 -29.01 19.11 -21.88
N ASN A 283 -30.00 19.26 -21.00
CA ASN A 283 -31.10 18.29 -20.84
C ASN A 283 -32.00 18.17 -22.07
N ASN A 284 -32.03 19.21 -22.90
CA ASN A 284 -32.78 19.27 -24.15
C ASN A 284 -32.02 18.68 -25.36
N TRP A 285 -30.85 18.08 -25.15
CA TRP A 285 -30.03 17.47 -26.21
C TRP A 285 -30.50 16.06 -26.59
N LYS A 286 -30.19 15.64 -27.83
CA LYS A 286 -30.61 14.33 -28.37
C LYS A 286 -29.86 13.17 -27.72
N ASP A 287 -28.55 13.33 -27.59
CA ASP A 287 -27.66 12.36 -26.95
C ASP A 287 -26.93 12.97 -25.74
N TRP A 288 -26.17 12.12 -25.06
CA TRP A 288 -25.37 12.43 -23.87
C TRP A 288 -23.99 13.03 -24.21
N SER A 289 -23.97 14.12 -24.98
CA SER A 289 -22.72 14.88 -25.15
C SER A 289 -22.49 15.80 -23.95
N ASP A 290 -21.22 16.07 -23.59
CA ASP A 290 -20.90 16.95 -22.46
C ASP A 290 -19.53 17.64 -22.56
N THR A 291 -19.41 18.73 -21.79
CA THR A 291 -18.12 19.32 -21.46
C THR A 291 -17.80 19.03 -20.00
N VAL A 292 -16.58 18.60 -19.71
CA VAL A 292 -16.15 18.20 -18.37
C VAL A 292 -15.03 19.09 -17.88
N LEU A 293 -15.17 19.65 -16.68
CA LEU A 293 -14.08 20.27 -15.93
C LEU A 293 -13.55 19.28 -14.89
N ASN A 294 -12.29 18.88 -15.02
CA ASN A 294 -11.61 18.06 -14.01
C ASN A 294 -10.58 18.91 -13.25
N LEU A 295 -10.72 19.04 -11.92
CA LEU A 295 -9.78 19.82 -11.09
C LEU A 295 -8.70 18.93 -10.51
N HIS A 296 -7.44 19.16 -10.82
CA HIS A 296 -6.32 18.32 -10.36
C HIS A 296 -5.88 18.75 -8.95
N ILE A 297 -6.68 18.41 -7.94
CA ILE A 297 -6.51 18.85 -6.54
C ILE A 297 -5.22 18.37 -5.86
N GLY A 298 -4.46 17.48 -6.49
CA GLY A 298 -3.13 17.05 -6.05
C GLY A 298 -1.99 17.96 -6.50
N ASP A 299 -2.22 18.84 -7.48
CA ASP A 299 -1.18 19.69 -8.05
C ASP A 299 -0.98 20.99 -7.26
N HIS A 300 0.24 21.51 -7.29
CA HIS A 300 0.57 22.83 -6.76
C HIS A 300 1.45 23.61 -7.77
N PRO A 301 0.95 24.71 -8.38
CA PRO A 301 -0.39 25.30 -8.21
C PRO A 301 -1.52 24.40 -8.71
N LEU A 302 -2.76 24.66 -8.27
CA LEU A 302 -3.95 23.91 -8.71
C LEU A 302 -4.06 23.98 -10.24
N SER A 303 -4.03 22.82 -10.90
CA SER A 303 -4.22 22.70 -12.36
C SER A 303 -5.59 22.08 -12.67
N CYS A 304 -5.99 22.09 -13.94
CA CYS A 304 -7.23 21.45 -14.37
C CYS A 304 -7.19 21.03 -15.83
N SER A 305 -8.12 20.17 -16.24
CA SER A 305 -8.41 19.90 -17.64
C SER A 305 -9.86 20.18 -17.99
N VAL A 306 -10.08 20.63 -19.23
CA VAL A 306 -11.41 20.70 -19.82
C VAL A 306 -11.48 19.62 -20.91
N SER A 307 -12.54 18.82 -20.93
CA SER A 307 -12.75 17.80 -21.94
C SER A 307 -14.09 17.98 -22.65
N LEU A 308 -14.14 17.55 -23.90
CA LEU A 308 -15.32 17.52 -24.76
C LEU A 308 -15.64 16.05 -25.07
N PHE A 309 -16.90 15.65 -24.88
CA PHE A 309 -17.41 14.33 -25.24
C PHE A 309 -18.59 14.47 -26.19
N ILE A 310 -18.53 13.81 -27.34
CA ILE A 310 -19.63 13.71 -28.29
C ILE A 310 -20.08 12.26 -28.36
N GLN A 311 -21.30 11.98 -27.91
CA GLN A 311 -21.87 10.64 -28.03
C GLN A 311 -22.33 10.37 -29.47
N HIS A 312 -22.24 9.13 -29.94
CA HIS A 312 -22.66 8.69 -31.28
C HIS A 312 -22.11 9.61 -32.41
N PRO A 313 -20.79 9.82 -32.47
CA PRO A 313 -20.17 10.68 -33.48
C PRO A 313 -20.34 10.10 -34.89
N THR A 314 -20.46 10.98 -35.89
CA THR A 314 -20.31 10.62 -37.31
C THR A 314 -19.07 11.33 -37.88
N GLU A 315 -18.47 10.78 -38.94
CA GLU A 315 -17.30 11.39 -39.57
C GLU A 315 -17.56 12.84 -40.02
N GLU A 316 -18.78 13.15 -40.45
CA GLU A 316 -19.17 14.51 -40.83
C GLU A 316 -19.23 15.46 -39.62
N ILE A 317 -19.82 15.01 -38.51
CA ILE A 317 -19.88 15.77 -37.25
C ILE A 317 -18.46 16.04 -36.77
N GLU A 318 -17.60 15.03 -36.71
CA GLU A 318 -16.21 15.20 -36.28
C GLU A 318 -15.45 16.21 -37.14
N LYS A 319 -15.60 16.13 -38.47
CA LYS A 319 -14.96 17.07 -39.39
C LYS A 319 -15.43 18.50 -39.14
N LYS A 320 -16.74 18.71 -38.94
CA LYS A 320 -17.29 20.03 -38.60
C LYS A 320 -16.76 20.52 -37.26
N VAL A 321 -16.80 19.69 -36.22
CA VAL A 321 -16.29 20.05 -34.89
C VAL A 321 -14.82 20.46 -34.95
N LYS A 322 -13.97 19.68 -35.63
CA LYS A 322 -12.54 20.02 -35.83
C LYS A 322 -12.33 21.40 -36.48
N GLN A 323 -13.19 21.80 -37.43
CA GLN A 323 -13.12 23.14 -38.05
C GLN A 323 -13.47 24.27 -37.07
N TYR A 324 -14.40 24.04 -36.15
CA TYR A 324 -14.72 25.02 -35.11
C TYR A 324 -13.62 25.07 -34.05
N LEU A 325 -13.10 23.92 -33.63
CA LEU A 325 -12.03 23.83 -32.64
C LEU A 325 -10.72 24.49 -33.11
N ALA A 326 -10.44 24.49 -34.42
CA ALA A 326 -9.29 25.20 -35.00
C ALA A 326 -9.30 26.72 -34.75
N LYS A 327 -10.44 27.30 -34.33
CA LYS A 327 -10.57 28.71 -33.94
C LYS A 327 -10.34 28.95 -32.44
N GLY A 328 -10.13 27.88 -31.68
CA GLY A 328 -9.85 27.95 -30.24
C GLY A 328 -8.46 28.48 -29.94
N ILE A 329 -8.27 28.96 -28.71
CA ILE A 329 -7.04 29.62 -28.26
C ILE A 329 -6.10 28.69 -27.47
N TYR A 330 -6.57 27.53 -27.01
CA TYR A 330 -5.77 26.57 -26.25
C TYR A 330 -5.30 25.40 -27.10
N SER A 331 -4.10 24.91 -26.79
CA SER A 331 -3.56 23.68 -27.34
C SER A 331 -4.40 22.48 -26.91
N GLN A 332 -4.81 21.67 -27.89
CA GLN A 332 -5.65 20.49 -27.70
C GLN A 332 -4.80 19.21 -27.76
N THR A 333 -5.25 18.16 -27.06
CA THR A 333 -4.70 16.80 -27.23
C THR A 333 -5.16 16.20 -28.56
N GLN A 334 -4.53 15.08 -28.95
CA GLN A 334 -5.10 14.24 -30.01
C GLN A 334 -6.47 13.70 -29.56
N PRO A 335 -7.46 13.62 -30.48
CA PRO A 335 -8.75 13.04 -30.16
C PRO A 335 -8.62 11.53 -29.90
N TRP A 336 -9.51 10.99 -29.07
CA TRP A 336 -9.62 9.55 -28.82
C TRP A 336 -11.09 9.13 -28.77
N TYR A 337 -11.32 7.81 -28.76
CA TYR A 337 -12.66 7.22 -28.61
C TYR A 337 -12.79 6.46 -27.31
N GLU A 338 -13.98 6.49 -26.70
CA GLU A 338 -14.32 5.72 -25.50
C GLU A 338 -15.53 4.83 -25.72
N GLN A 339 -15.64 3.79 -24.88
CA GLN A 339 -16.76 2.85 -24.83
C GLN A 339 -17.11 2.22 -26.20
N LYS A 340 -16.12 1.60 -26.86
CA LYS A 340 -16.27 0.98 -28.20
C LYS A 340 -16.79 1.98 -29.24
N ASP A 341 -16.09 3.11 -29.36
CA ASP A 341 -16.37 4.17 -30.33
C ASP A 341 -17.73 4.87 -30.14
N GLN A 342 -18.34 4.72 -28.97
CA GLN A 342 -19.58 5.41 -28.62
C GLN A 342 -19.36 6.90 -28.36
N PHE A 343 -18.19 7.30 -27.86
CA PHE A 343 -17.87 8.70 -27.59
C PHE A 343 -16.62 9.10 -28.34
N TRP A 344 -16.67 10.25 -29.01
CA TRP A 344 -15.49 10.94 -29.54
C TRP A 344 -15.09 12.08 -28.59
N CYS A 345 -13.83 12.09 -28.19
CA CYS A 345 -13.36 12.88 -27.07
C CYS A 345 -12.15 13.74 -27.42
N MET A 346 -12.06 14.91 -26.80
CA MET A 346 -10.90 15.80 -26.84
C MET A 346 -10.65 16.46 -25.48
N ARG A 347 -9.38 16.82 -25.20
CA ARG A 347 -8.98 17.42 -23.92
C ARG A 347 -8.06 18.63 -24.11
N TRP A 348 -8.15 19.55 -23.16
CA TRP A 348 -7.29 20.72 -23.01
C TRP A 348 -6.74 20.74 -21.57
N GLU A 349 -5.43 20.77 -21.45
CA GLU A 349 -4.74 20.87 -20.16
C GLU A 349 -4.45 22.34 -19.82
N ILE A 350 -4.74 22.73 -18.59
CA ILE A 350 -4.57 24.11 -18.10
C ILE A 350 -3.71 24.04 -16.84
N ALA A 351 -2.48 24.57 -16.95
CA ALA A 351 -1.46 24.45 -15.90
C ALA A 351 -1.83 25.16 -14.58
N GLN A 352 -2.66 26.20 -14.64
CA GLN A 352 -3.13 26.92 -13.46
C GLN A 352 -4.62 27.23 -13.60
N PHE A 353 -5.41 26.79 -12.64
CA PHE A 353 -6.84 27.02 -12.58
C PHE A 353 -7.14 28.51 -12.43
N ASP A 354 -7.91 29.03 -13.36
CA ASP A 354 -8.54 30.35 -13.34
C ASP A 354 -9.99 30.16 -13.76
N LEU A 355 -10.93 30.52 -12.88
CA LEU A 355 -12.35 30.24 -13.12
C LEU A 355 -12.88 30.95 -14.37
N ASP A 356 -12.48 32.20 -14.62
CA ASP A 356 -12.97 32.95 -15.78
C ASP A 356 -12.42 32.35 -17.08
N GLU A 357 -11.15 31.97 -17.09
CA GLU A 357 -10.50 31.39 -18.25
C GLU A 357 -11.04 29.99 -18.59
N VAL A 358 -11.18 29.14 -17.58
CA VAL A 358 -11.83 27.82 -17.72
C VAL A 358 -13.27 27.97 -18.20
N THR A 359 -14.01 28.94 -17.66
CA THR A 359 -15.40 29.18 -18.05
C THR A 359 -15.50 29.62 -19.51
N LYS A 360 -14.61 30.48 -20.00
CA LYS A 360 -14.57 30.84 -21.43
C LYS A 360 -14.37 29.62 -22.31
N GLN A 361 -13.46 28.72 -21.93
CA GLN A 361 -13.20 27.51 -22.70
C GLN A 361 -14.42 26.56 -22.68
N ILE A 362 -15.03 26.35 -21.52
CA ILE A 362 -16.25 25.54 -21.42
C ILE A 362 -17.35 26.13 -22.28
N VAL A 363 -17.64 27.42 -22.18
CA VAL A 363 -18.67 28.09 -23.00
C VAL A 363 -18.38 27.95 -24.50
N PHE A 364 -17.11 28.09 -24.91
CA PHE A 364 -16.72 27.90 -26.32
C PHE A 364 -17.03 26.48 -26.82
N LEU A 365 -16.63 25.46 -26.06
CA LEU A 365 -16.86 24.06 -26.38
C LEU A 365 -18.35 23.70 -26.33
N HIS A 366 -19.07 24.17 -25.33
CA HIS A 366 -20.48 23.87 -25.12
C HIS A 366 -21.38 24.49 -26.21
N LYS A 367 -21.00 25.65 -26.77
CA LYS A 367 -21.64 26.20 -27.98
C LYS A 367 -21.53 25.29 -29.19
N ILE A 368 -20.41 24.59 -29.34
CA ILE A 368 -20.22 23.62 -30.42
C ILE A 368 -21.12 22.41 -30.17
N LEU A 369 -21.13 21.87 -28.94
CA LEU A 369 -22.01 20.76 -28.58
C LEU A 369 -23.49 21.07 -28.78
N ASN A 370 -23.93 22.27 -28.40
CA ASN A 370 -25.31 22.67 -28.58
C ASN A 370 -25.75 22.60 -30.06
N ARG A 371 -24.85 22.96 -31.00
CA ARG A 371 -25.11 22.79 -32.44
C ARG A 371 -25.05 21.33 -32.88
N VAL A 372 -24.10 20.56 -32.35
CA VAL A 372 -24.01 19.12 -32.63
C VAL A 372 -25.34 18.44 -32.30
N GLU A 373 -25.87 18.69 -31.11
CA GLU A 373 -27.05 18.00 -30.58
C GLU A 373 -28.38 18.51 -31.14
N LEU A 374 -28.48 19.81 -31.46
CA LEU A 374 -29.74 20.41 -31.90
C LEU A 374 -29.85 20.58 -33.43
N GLU A 375 -28.71 20.71 -34.13
CA GLU A 375 -28.69 21.05 -35.56
C GLU A 375 -28.03 19.99 -36.46
N TRP A 376 -26.98 19.32 -36.00
CA TRP A 376 -26.14 18.48 -36.88
C TRP A 376 -26.43 16.98 -36.79
N LYS A 377 -26.93 16.53 -35.64
CA LYS A 377 -27.68 15.29 -35.48
C LYS A 377 -29.15 15.54 -35.74
#